data_AF-A0A0R2X299-F1
#
_entry.id   AF-A0A0R2X299-F1
#
_cell.length_a   1.000
_cell.length_b   1.000
_cell.length_c   1.000
_cell.angle_alpha   90.00
_cell.angle_beta   90.00
_cell.angle_gamma   90.00
#
_symmetry.space_group_name_H-M   'P 1'
#
loop_
_entity.id
_entity.type
_entity.pdbx_description
1 polymer ?
#
loop_
_entity_poly.entity_id
_entity_poly.type
_entity_poly.pdbx_seq_one_letter_code
_entity_poly.pdbx_strand_id
1 'polypeptide(L)' 'MIDIQLLRRDIDSVVQRLAQRGYDLDAAAFNALEAERKELQLKTEALQASRNTLSKQIGQAKAKGEDAQSAR' A
#
# COMPACT_ATOMS: atom_id res chain seq x y z
N MET A 1 -6.01 -10.34 19.34
CA MET A 1 -5.47 -10.13 17.98
C MET A 1 -3.96 -10.24 18.06
N ILE A 2 -3.32 -11.00 17.17
CA ILE A 2 -1.84 -11.06 17.11
C ILE A 2 -1.34 -9.70 16.59
N ASP A 3 -0.22 -9.20 17.13
CA ASP A 3 0.41 -7.99 16.63
C ASP A 3 0.84 -8.18 15.17
N ILE A 4 0.33 -7.32 14.28
CA ILE A 4 0.64 -7.36 12.85
C ILE A 4 2.12 -7.09 12.58
N GLN A 5 2.80 -6.30 13.43
CA GLN A 5 4.23 -6.04 13.27
C GLN A 5 5.06 -7.28 13.59
N LEU A 6 4.60 -8.11 14.53
CA LEU A 6 5.23 -9.40 14.79
C LEU A 6 5.07 -10.32 13.58
N LEU A 7 3.86 -10.44 13.03
CA LEU A 7 3.60 -11.25 11.82
C LEU A 7 4.42 -10.80 10.61
N ARG A 8 4.65 -9.49 10.46
CA ARG A 8 5.44 -8.94 9.33
C ARG A 8 6.95 -9.12 9.48
N ARG A 9 7.46 -9.17 10.72
CA ARG A 9 8.91 -9.20 10.98
C ARG A 9 9.43 -10.60 11.25
N ASP A 10 8.61 -11.47 11.82
CA ASP A 10 9.02 -12.78 12.32
C ASP A 10 7.84 -13.78 12.29
N ILE A 11 7.31 -14.04 11.10
CA ILE A 11 6.19 -14.96 10.93
C ILE A 11 6.54 -16.40 11.31
N ASP A 12 7.79 -16.81 11.11
CA ASP A 12 8.24 -18.17 11.38
C ASP A 12 8.15 -18.51 12.87
N SER A 13 8.54 -17.58 13.76
CA SER A 13 8.39 -17.80 15.20
C SER A 13 6.92 -17.84 15.63
N VAL A 14 6.04 -17.10 14.94
CA VAL A 14 4.60 -17.15 15.18
C VAL A 14 4.03 -18.49 14.74
N VAL A 15 4.39 -18.98 13.55
CA VAL A 15 4.00 -20.32 13.04
C VAL A 15 4.40 -21.40 14.05
N GLN A 16 5.65 -21.39 14.51
CA GLN A 16 6.14 -22.38 15.49
C GLN A 16 5.33 -22.37 16.79
N ARG A 17 5.04 -21.18 17.34
CA ARG A 17 4.26 -21.04 18.58
C ARG A 17 2.80 -21.42 18.42
N LEU A 18 2.22 -21.20 17.23
CA LEU A 18 0.85 -21.60 16.94
C LEU A 18 0.75 -23.13 16.73
N ALA A 19 1.74 -23.73 16.09
CA ALA A 19 1.81 -25.19 15.92
C ALA A 19 1.85 -25.93 17.27
N GLN A 20 2.55 -25.38 18.27
CA GLN A 20 2.53 -25.91 19.65
C GLN A 20 1.13 -25.90 20.29
N ARG A 21 0.21 -25.10 19.76
CA ARG A 21 -1.19 -25.00 20.21
C ARG A 21 -2.15 -25.75 19.29
N GLY A 22 -1.63 -26.52 18.33
CA GLY A 22 -2.42 -27.28 17.37
C GLY A 22 -3.02 -26.44 16.24
N TYR A 23 -2.50 -25.24 16.00
CA TYR A 23 -2.94 -24.40 14.89
C TYR A 23 -1.83 -24.26 13.84
N ASP A 24 -2.18 -24.58 12.59
CA ASP A 24 -1.29 -24.41 11.45
C ASP A 24 -1.60 -23.09 10.73
N LEU A 25 -0.66 -22.16 10.76
CA LEU A 25 -0.81 -20.86 10.12
C LEU A 25 -0.22 -20.93 8.71
N ASP A 26 -1.04 -20.64 7.70
CA ASP A 26 -0.59 -20.52 6.31
C ASP A 26 0.24 -19.23 6.12
N ALA A 27 1.55 -19.34 6.38
CA ALA A 27 2.49 -18.24 6.22
C ALA A 27 2.66 -17.82 4.75
N ALA A 28 2.49 -18.75 3.80
CA ALA A 28 2.62 -18.44 2.38
C ALA A 28 1.48 -17.54 1.91
N ALA A 29 0.24 -17.86 2.28
CA ALA A 29 -0.91 -17.02 2.00
C ALA A 29 -0.80 -15.65 2.68
N PHE A 30 -0.37 -15.59 3.94
CA PHE A 30 -0.15 -14.32 4.64
C PHE A 30 0.89 -13.45 3.92
N ASN A 31 2.03 -14.02 3.54
CA ASN A 31 3.10 -13.28 2.85
C ASN A 31 2.66 -12.77 1.48
N ALA A 32 1.86 -13.55 0.74
CA ALA A 32 1.29 -13.12 -0.53
C ALA A 32 0.36 -11.89 -0.35
N LEU A 33 -0.54 -11.94 0.64
CA LEU A 33 -1.45 -10.82 0.94
C LEU A 33 -0.71 -9.59 1.44
N GLU A 34 0.35 -9.74 2.25
CA GLU A 34 1.15 -8.61 2.73
C GLU A 34 1.95 -7.97 1.59
N ALA A 35 2.44 -8.77 0.63
CA ALA A 35 3.08 -8.26 -0.58
C ALA A 35 2.09 -7.44 -1.43
N GLU A 36 0.90 -7.98 -1.70
CA GLU A 36 -0.16 -7.28 -2.43
C GLU A 36 -0.56 -5.98 -1.73
N ARG A 37 -0.77 -6.02 -0.41
CA ARG A 37 -1.09 -4.83 0.40
C ARG A 37 -0.02 -3.75 0.22
N LYS A 38 1.26 -4.11 0.28
CA LYS A 38 2.37 -3.16 0.11
C LYS A 38 2.38 -2.57 -1.30
N GLU A 39 2.13 -3.38 -2.32
CA GLU A 39 2.04 -2.90 -3.70
C GLU A 39 0.89 -1.90 -3.88
N LEU A 40 -0.29 -2.23 -3.37
CA LEU A 40 -1.46 -1.34 -3.42
C LEU A 40 -1.23 -0.03 -2.67
N GLN A 41 -0.53 -0.08 -1.53
CA GLN A 41 -0.16 1.11 -0.79
C GLN A 41 0.73 2.03 -1.65
N LEU A 42 1.79 1.49 -2.24
CA LEU A 42 2.71 2.27 -3.10
C LEU A 42 1.98 2.84 -4.32
N LYS A 43 1.12 2.05 -4.98
CA LYS A 43 0.30 2.52 -6.10
C LYS A 43 -0.61 3.68 -5.70
N THR A 44 -1.24 3.58 -4.53
CA THR A 44 -2.12 4.63 -4.01
C THR A 44 -1.36 5.92 -3.75
N GLU A 45 -0.19 5.83 -3.08
CA GLU A 45 0.68 6.97 -2.82
C GLU A 45 1.16 7.63 -4.11
N ALA A 46 1.53 6.84 -5.12
CA ALA A 46 1.95 7.34 -6.43
C ALA A 46 0.80 8.06 -7.17
N LEU A 47 -0.40 7.47 -7.21
CA LEU A 47 -1.58 8.10 -7.83
C LEU A 47 -1.96 9.41 -7.12
N GLN A 48 -1.89 9.43 -5.80
CA GLN A 48 -2.13 10.62 -5.00
C GLN A 48 -1.11 11.73 -5.32
N ALA A 49 0.17 11.39 -5.44
CA ALA A 49 1.21 12.34 -5.83
C ALA A 49 1.00 12.89 -7.25
N SER A 50 0.63 12.01 -8.20
CA SER A 50 0.32 12.39 -9.58
C SER A 50 -0.86 13.36 -9.64
N ARG A 51 -1.96 13.04 -8.95
CA ARG A 51 -3.16 13.88 -8.88
C ARG A 51 -2.85 15.27 -8.33
N ASN A 52 -2.04 15.36 -7.27
CA ASN A 52 -1.69 16.64 -6.65
C ASN A 52 -0.82 17.49 -7.60
N THR A 53 0.11 16.86 -8.31
CA THR A 53 0.92 17.52 -9.35
C THR A 53 0.03 18.07 -10.47
N LEU A 54 -0.89 17.25 -10.99
CA LEU A 54 -1.82 17.65 -12.04
C LEU A 54 -2.70 18.82 -11.61
N SER A 55 -3.23 18.76 -10.38
CA SER A 55 -4.07 19.81 -9.81
C SER A 55 -3.33 21.16 -9.73
N LYS A 56 -2.04 21.13 -9.38
CA LYS A 56 -1.18 22.32 -9.35
C LYS A 56 -0.95 22.87 -10.75
N GLN A 57 -0.65 22.02 -11.74
CA GLN A 57 -0.45 22.43 -13.14
C GLN A 57 -1.72 23.07 -13.71
N ILE A 58 -2.89 22.46 -13.46
CA ILE A 58 -4.19 23.02 -13.86
C ILE A 58 -4.41 24.40 -13.22
N GLY A 59 -4.14 24.56 -11.93
CA GLY A 59 -4.25 25.86 -11.25
C GLY A 59 -3.35 26.92 -11.88
N GLN A 60 -2.11 26.55 -12.22
CA GLN A 60 -1.15 27.45 -12.87
C GLN A 60 -1.58 27.84 -14.29
N ALA A 61 -2.04 26.89 -15.11
CA ALA A 61 -2.55 27.16 -16.46
C ALA A 61 -3.75 28.11 -16.43
N LYS A 62 -4.72 27.87 -15.53
CA LYS A 62 -5.87 28.77 -15.34
C LYS A 62 -5.45 30.18 -14.94
N ALA A 63 -4.48 30.32 -14.02
CA ALA A 63 -3.98 31.63 -13.60
C ALA A 63 -3.30 32.41 -14.73
N LYS A 64 -2.73 31.70 -15.73
CA LYS A 64 -2.13 32.30 -16.93
C LYS A 64 -3.13 32.56 -18.05
N GLY A 65 -4.40 32.19 -17.88
CA GLY A 65 -5.42 32.27 -18.95
C GLY A 65 -5.26 31.22 -20.04
N GLU A 66 -4.46 30.18 -19.80
CA GLU A 66 -4.27 29.05 -20.71
C GLU A 66 -5.41 28.03 -20.56
N ASP A 67 -5.80 27.36 -21.65
CA ASP A 67 -6.86 26.35 -21.62
C ASP A 67 -6.43 25.12 -20.82
N ALA A 68 -7.07 24.96 -19.66
CA ALA A 68 -6.81 23.88 -18.72
C ALA A 68 -7.32 22.50 -19.17
N GLN A 69 -8.04 22.40 -20.31
CA GLN A 69 -8.46 21.10 -20.87
C GLN A 69 -7.30 20.27 -21.43
N SER A 70 -6.16 20.88 -21.76
CA SER A 70 -4.98 20.19 -22.30
C SER A 70 -4.14 19.47 -21.23
N ALA A 71 -4.42 19.71 -19.94
CA ALA A 71 -3.68 19.17 -18.80
C ALA A 71 -4.42 17.99 -18.12
N ARG A 72 -5.23 17.22 -18.86
CA ARG A 72 -5.96 16.06 -18.36
C ARG A 72 -5.37 14.75 -18.86
#